data_AF-A0A7J4REN0-F1
#
_entry.id   AF-A0A7J4REN0-F1
#
_cell.length_a   1.000
_cell.length_b   1.000
_cell.length_c   1.000
_cell.angle_alpha   90.00
_cell.angle_beta   90.00
_cell.angle_gamma   90.00
#
_symmetry.space_group_name_H-M   'P 1'
#
loop_
_entity.id
_entity.type
_entity.pdbx_description
1 polymer ?
#
loop_
_entity_poly.entity_id
_entity_poly.type
_entity_poly.pdbx_seq_one_letter_code
_entity_poly.pdbx_strand_id
1 'polypeptide(L)'
;MDDNSTPNDDDDWMKYANSGFGSTDYSLWDDVEEAEQPPEQADEPEQLESHTEEIPRAPSPAGLKHLLRMGTCNSCLGRLGGKRSYQQTNEASGQQIRDSISEGNPRLIAIREEIPLCPFCENLFEEVDLLTDVIADSLEGYDIEKLQIGARFPKDQIEHEEGIRKQYAAGGSDA
;
A
#
# COMPACT_ATOMS: atom_id res chain seq x y z
N MET A 1 55.10 9.82 17.78
CA MET A 1 54.17 9.08 16.91
C MET A 1 53.67 10.11 15.93
N ASP A 2 54.44 10.33 14.87
CA ASP A 2 54.15 11.30 13.83
C ASP A 2 53.29 10.60 12.79
N ASP A 3 51.98 10.84 12.85
CA ASP A 3 51.03 10.39 11.84
C ASP A 3 50.91 11.47 10.77
N ASN A 4 51.82 11.41 9.81
CA ASN A 4 51.85 12.29 8.64
C ASN A 4 50.89 11.76 7.57
N SER A 5 49.61 12.09 7.69
CA SER A 5 48.62 11.93 6.62
C SER A 5 48.35 13.28 5.95
N THR A 6 49.31 13.70 5.12
CA THR A 6 49.08 14.70 4.07
C THR A 6 47.95 14.21 3.15
N PRO A 7 46.89 14.98 2.89
CA PRO A 7 45.92 14.64 1.86
C PRO A 7 46.65 14.52 0.53
N ASN A 8 46.52 13.36 -0.13
CA ASN A 8 47.15 13.14 -1.43
C ASN A 8 46.51 14.12 -2.43
N ASP A 9 47.33 14.98 -3.04
CA ASP A 9 46.91 16.03 -3.98
C ASP A 9 46.35 15.44 -5.30
N ASP A 10 46.39 14.11 -5.44
CA ASP A 10 45.93 13.33 -6.59
C ASP A 10 44.41 13.02 -6.59
N ASP A 11 43.71 13.23 -5.46
CA ASP A 11 42.26 12.99 -5.33
C ASP A 11 41.41 14.28 -5.44
N ASP A 12 41.99 15.35 -5.96
CA ASP A 12 41.24 16.58 -6.25
C ASP A 12 40.48 16.43 -7.58
N TRP A 13 39.28 15.85 -7.49
CA TRP A 13 38.42 15.58 -8.65
C TRP A 13 38.09 16.85 -9.47
N MET A 14 38.28 18.04 -8.88
CA MET A 14 38.12 19.34 -9.52
C MET A 14 39.18 19.60 -10.61
N LYS A 15 40.32 18.91 -10.58
CA LYS A 15 41.39 19.02 -11.61
C LYS A 15 41.00 18.33 -12.93
N TYR A 16 40.02 17.42 -12.91
CA TYR A 16 39.48 16.76 -14.10
C TYR A 16 38.27 17.48 -14.69
N ALA A 17 37.74 18.50 -14.01
CA ALA A 17 36.74 19.41 -14.54
C ALA A 17 37.40 20.42 -15.50
N ASN A 18 37.94 19.93 -16.61
CA ASN A 18 38.36 20.79 -17.70
C ASN A 18 37.09 21.33 -18.39
N SER A 19 36.66 22.54 -18.02
CA SER A 19 35.59 23.31 -18.68
C SER A 19 36.00 23.80 -20.08
N GLY A 20 36.54 22.90 -20.89
CA GLY A 20 36.94 23.11 -22.28
C GLY A 20 35.83 22.84 -23.28
N PHE A 21 34.57 22.74 -22.85
CA PHE A 21 33.42 22.69 -23.74
C PHE A 21 32.69 24.04 -23.66
N GLY A 22 33.07 24.97 -24.54
CA GLY A 22 32.44 26.30 -24.60
C GLY A 22 33.29 27.46 -25.13
N SER A 23 34.53 27.25 -25.60
CA SER A 23 35.32 28.34 -26.20
C SER A 23 35.23 28.37 -27.74
N THR A 24 34.05 28.11 -28.28
CA THR A 24 33.71 28.51 -29.65
C THR A 24 32.59 29.52 -29.56
N ASP A 25 32.83 30.71 -30.10
CA ASP A 25 31.90 31.83 -30.22
C ASP A 25 30.78 31.53 -31.25
N TYR A 26 30.24 30.31 -31.18
CA TYR A 26 29.21 29.80 -32.06
C TYR A 26 27.96 29.55 -31.22
N SER A 27 27.12 30.58 -31.16
CA SER A 27 25.76 30.47 -30.63
C SER A 27 24.98 29.48 -31.51
N LEU A 28 24.86 28.22 -31.08
CA LEU A 28 24.03 27.19 -31.75
C LEU A 28 22.52 27.53 -31.76
N TRP A 29 22.16 28.72 -31.31
CA TRP A 29 20.81 29.27 -31.24
C TRP A 29 20.63 30.54 -32.09
N ASP A 30 21.70 31.07 -32.72
CA ASP A 30 21.60 32.23 -33.62
C ASP A 30 21.18 31.85 -35.06
N ASP A 31 21.35 30.57 -35.44
CA ASP A 31 21.03 30.06 -36.80
C ASP A 31 19.67 29.33 -36.86
N VAL A 32 18.74 29.60 -35.93
CA VAL A 32 17.38 29.06 -36.02
C VAL A 32 16.46 30.13 -36.60
N GLU A 33 16.20 30.08 -37.91
CA GLU A 33 15.12 30.86 -38.52
C GLU A 33 13.79 30.48 -37.84
N GLU A 34 13.10 31.48 -37.27
CA GLU A 34 11.73 31.32 -36.75
C GLU A 34 10.81 30.93 -37.91
N ALA A 35 10.57 29.63 -38.06
CA ALA A 35 9.48 29.15 -38.90
C ALA A 35 8.16 29.60 -38.24
N GLU A 36 7.35 30.38 -38.96
CA GLU A 36 5.98 30.71 -38.57
C GLU A 36 5.19 29.40 -38.37
N GLN A 37 5.05 28.97 -37.12
CA GLN A 37 4.16 27.88 -36.77
C GLN A 37 2.72 28.40 -36.77
N PRO A 38 1.75 27.73 -37.43
CA PRO A 38 0.34 28.06 -37.28
C PRO A 38 -0.05 27.92 -35.81
N PRO A 39 -1.07 28.66 -35.31
CA PRO A 39 -1.35 28.76 -33.88
C PRO A 39 -1.57 27.37 -33.30
N GLU A 40 -0.55 26.86 -32.62
CA GLU A 40 -0.68 25.71 -31.75
C GLU A 40 -1.67 26.13 -30.68
N GLN A 41 -2.84 25.47 -30.65
CA GLN A 41 -3.65 25.46 -29.46
C GLN A 41 -2.73 24.96 -28.37
N ALA A 42 -2.34 25.86 -27.46
CA ALA A 42 -1.78 25.49 -26.19
C ALA A 42 -2.88 24.71 -25.47
N ASP A 43 -2.97 23.42 -25.75
CA ASP A 43 -3.41 22.46 -24.77
C ASP A 43 -2.40 22.61 -23.64
N GLU A 44 -2.67 23.55 -22.73
CA GLU A 44 -2.02 23.57 -21.44
C GLU A 44 -2.06 22.13 -20.96
N PRO A 45 -0.92 21.50 -20.60
CA PRO A 45 -1.01 20.25 -19.92
C PRO A 45 -1.88 20.57 -18.71
N GLU A 46 -3.08 19.99 -18.66
CA GLU A 46 -3.88 19.95 -17.44
C GLU A 46 -2.89 19.42 -16.41
N GLN A 47 -2.28 20.32 -15.64
CA GLN A 47 -1.74 19.96 -14.35
C GLN A 47 -3.00 19.45 -13.68
N LEU A 48 -3.16 18.11 -13.69
CA LEU A 48 -3.89 17.43 -12.65
C LEU A 48 -3.25 17.96 -11.39
N GLU A 49 -3.81 19.04 -10.86
CA GLU A 49 -3.61 19.43 -9.50
C GLU A 49 -3.88 18.14 -8.75
N SER A 50 -2.80 17.54 -8.25
CA SER A 50 -2.86 16.40 -7.37
C SER A 50 -3.43 16.93 -6.07
N HIS A 51 -4.70 17.34 -6.09
CA HIS A 51 -5.57 17.21 -4.95
C HIS A 51 -5.63 15.70 -4.77
N THR A 52 -4.63 15.15 -4.07
CA THR A 52 -4.68 13.84 -3.48
C THR A 52 -5.92 13.90 -2.60
N GLU A 53 -7.08 13.55 -3.15
CA GLU A 53 -8.30 13.40 -2.38
C GLU A 53 -7.96 12.36 -1.31
N GLU A 54 -7.73 12.84 -0.10
CA GLU A 54 -7.47 11.98 1.03
C GLU A 54 -8.64 11.02 1.13
N ILE A 55 -8.37 9.75 0.88
CA ILE A 55 -9.39 8.73 0.86
C ILE A 55 -10.00 8.69 2.27
N PRO A 56 -11.30 8.97 2.40
CA PRO A 56 -11.91 9.07 3.72
C PRO A 56 -11.82 7.71 4.41
N ARG A 57 -11.55 7.71 5.71
CA ARG A 57 -11.46 6.47 6.50
C ARG A 57 -12.80 5.75 6.54
N ALA A 58 -12.78 4.43 6.77
CA ALA A 58 -13.98 3.72 7.22
C ALA A 58 -14.49 4.37 8.53
N PRO A 59 -15.79 4.34 8.85
CA PRO A 59 -16.89 3.60 8.21
C PRO A 59 -17.57 4.33 7.03
N SER A 60 -16.96 5.40 6.50
CA SER A 60 -17.53 6.11 5.35
C SER A 60 -17.72 5.18 4.14
N PRO A 61 -18.79 5.34 3.31
CA PRO A 61 -19.00 4.48 2.15
C PRO A 61 -17.82 4.48 1.16
N ALA A 62 -17.17 5.64 0.98
CA ALA A 62 -15.99 5.76 0.13
C ALA A 62 -14.76 5.03 0.72
N GLY A 63 -14.55 5.10 2.04
CA GLY A 63 -13.49 4.33 2.71
C GLY A 63 -13.70 2.82 2.63
N LEU A 64 -14.93 2.35 2.86
CA LEU A 64 -15.25 0.93 2.70
C LEU A 64 -15.07 0.45 1.25
N LYS A 65 -15.44 1.29 0.26
CA LYS A 65 -15.18 1.00 -1.15
C LYS A 65 -13.69 0.89 -1.45
N HIS A 66 -12.86 1.74 -0.83
CA HIS A 66 -11.42 1.66 -0.98
C HIS A 66 -10.83 0.40 -0.36
N LEU A 67 -11.25 0.02 0.86
CA LEU A 67 -10.87 -1.26 1.46
C LEU A 67 -11.20 -2.44 0.54
N LEU A 68 -12.38 -2.44 -0.08
CA LEU A 68 -12.77 -3.49 -1.03
C LEU A 68 -11.83 -3.53 -2.26
N ARG A 69 -11.51 -2.37 -2.83
CA ARG A 69 -10.59 -2.21 -3.96
C ARG A 69 -9.18 -2.71 -3.68
N MET A 70 -8.73 -2.66 -2.43
CA MET A 70 -7.42 -3.18 -2.04
C MET A 70 -7.38 -4.73 -1.93
N GLY A 71 -8.48 -5.44 -2.16
CA GLY A 71 -8.51 -6.91 -2.08
C GLY A 71 -8.68 -7.46 -0.65
N THR A 72 -9.20 -6.65 0.28
CA THR A 72 -9.44 -7.09 1.66
C THR A 72 -10.35 -8.32 1.76
N CYS A 73 -10.04 -9.24 2.69
CA CYS A 73 -10.90 -10.39 2.97
C CYS A 73 -12.09 -10.00 3.87
N ASN A 74 -13.10 -10.87 3.94
CA ASN A 74 -14.31 -10.63 4.73
C ASN A 74 -14.01 -10.44 6.22
N SER A 75 -13.14 -11.26 6.80
CA SER A 75 -12.76 -11.14 8.22
C SER A 75 -12.07 -9.80 8.53
N CYS A 76 -11.19 -9.32 7.65
CA CYS A 76 -10.56 -8.01 7.79
C CYS A 76 -11.54 -6.86 7.54
N LEU A 77 -12.48 -7.00 6.61
CA LEU A 77 -13.53 -5.99 6.36
C LEU A 77 -14.42 -5.79 7.59
N GLY A 78 -14.85 -6.87 8.26
CA GLY A 78 -15.63 -6.74 9.49
C GLY A 78 -14.82 -6.15 10.64
N ARG A 79 -13.52 -6.46 10.73
CA ARG A 79 -12.60 -5.93 11.75
C ARG A 79 -12.33 -4.43 11.56
N LEU A 80 -12.10 -3.99 10.33
CA LEU A 80 -11.65 -2.62 10.00
C LEU A 80 -12.79 -1.68 9.61
N GLY A 81 -13.92 -2.23 9.14
CA GLY A 81 -15.03 -1.47 8.56
C GLY A 81 -15.91 -0.75 9.58
N GLY A 82 -15.80 -1.07 10.88
CA GLY A 82 -16.52 -0.38 11.96
C GLY A 82 -18.05 -0.56 11.96
N LYS A 83 -18.61 -1.35 11.05
CA LYS A 83 -20.06 -1.62 10.92
C LYS A 83 -20.38 -3.06 11.35
N ARG A 84 -20.28 -3.34 12.65
CA ARG A 84 -20.58 -4.66 13.21
C ARG A 84 -21.81 -4.61 14.10
N SER A 85 -22.74 -5.55 13.87
CA SER A 85 -23.91 -5.75 14.74
C SER A 85 -23.53 -6.56 15.99
N TYR A 86 -24.34 -6.47 17.05
CA TYR A 86 -24.12 -7.24 18.27
C TYR A 86 -24.15 -8.76 17.97
N GLN A 87 -23.19 -9.51 18.54
CA GLN A 87 -23.01 -10.97 18.37
C GLN A 87 -22.71 -11.47 16.93
N GLN A 88 -22.40 -10.59 15.99
CA GLN A 88 -22.02 -10.98 14.64
C GLN A 88 -20.52 -11.32 14.54
N THR A 89 -20.17 -12.36 13.79
CA THR A 89 -18.76 -12.67 13.47
C THR A 89 -18.18 -11.62 12.52
N ASN A 90 -16.86 -11.43 12.57
CA ASN A 90 -16.19 -10.47 11.69
C ASN A 90 -16.36 -10.84 10.22
N GLU A 91 -16.33 -12.12 9.89
CA GLU A 91 -16.55 -12.61 8.54
C GLU A 91 -17.96 -12.27 8.02
N ALA A 92 -19.00 -12.55 8.81
CA ALA A 92 -20.38 -12.26 8.40
C ALA A 92 -20.63 -10.75 8.26
N SER A 93 -20.03 -9.93 9.12
CA SER A 93 -20.08 -8.47 9.00
C SER A 93 -19.37 -8.00 7.73
N GLY A 94 -18.20 -8.55 7.40
CA GLY A 94 -17.47 -8.21 6.18
C GLY A 94 -18.20 -8.63 4.91
N GLN A 95 -18.86 -9.79 4.92
CA GLN A 95 -19.69 -10.25 3.81
C GLN A 95 -20.85 -9.27 3.54
N GLN A 96 -21.56 -8.83 4.58
CA GLN A 96 -22.61 -7.82 4.43
C GLN A 96 -22.10 -6.49 3.88
N ILE A 97 -20.92 -6.04 4.31
CA ILE A 97 -20.28 -4.82 3.79
C ILE A 97 -19.96 -4.99 2.30
N ARG A 98 -19.41 -6.16 1.93
CA ARG A 98 -19.08 -6.49 0.54
C ARG A 98 -20.32 -6.50 -0.34
N ASP A 99 -21.40 -7.15 0.11
CA ASP A 99 -22.66 -7.26 -0.63
C ASP A 99 -23.29 -5.87 -0.83
N SER A 100 -23.35 -5.05 0.22
CA SER A 100 -23.89 -3.69 0.13
C SER A 100 -23.13 -2.80 -0.87
N ILE A 101 -21.81 -3.00 -1.02
CA ILE A 101 -20.98 -2.19 -1.92
C ILE A 101 -21.00 -2.74 -3.35
N SER A 102 -21.07 -4.07 -3.49
CA SER A 102 -21.11 -4.76 -4.78
C SER A 102 -22.44 -4.53 -5.51
N GLU A 103 -23.56 -4.42 -4.79
CA GLU A 103 -24.85 -4.00 -5.32
C GLU A 103 -24.76 -2.68 -6.11
N GLY A 104 -23.97 -1.73 -5.62
CA GLY A 104 -23.76 -0.44 -6.28
C GLY A 104 -22.64 -0.44 -7.34
N ASN A 105 -21.78 -1.47 -7.40
CA ASN A 105 -20.61 -1.51 -8.27
C ASN A 105 -20.25 -2.95 -8.69
N PRO A 106 -20.75 -3.45 -9.83
CA PRO A 106 -20.53 -4.84 -10.24
C PRO A 106 -19.06 -5.17 -10.54
N ARG A 107 -18.25 -4.17 -10.91
CA ARG A 107 -16.79 -4.34 -11.09
C ARG A 107 -16.08 -4.80 -9.82
N LEU A 108 -16.65 -4.52 -8.65
CA LEU A 108 -16.02 -4.85 -7.38
C LEU A 108 -16.23 -6.30 -6.94
N ILE A 109 -17.12 -7.03 -7.63
CA ILE A 109 -17.44 -8.44 -7.33
C ILE A 109 -16.22 -9.33 -7.55
N ALA A 110 -15.50 -9.12 -8.66
CA ALA A 110 -14.37 -9.94 -9.07
C ALA A 110 -13.00 -9.44 -8.55
N ILE A 111 -12.95 -8.42 -7.68
CA ILE A 111 -11.64 -7.88 -7.22
C ILE A 111 -10.74 -8.95 -6.61
N ARG A 112 -11.31 -9.92 -5.89
CA ARG A 112 -10.49 -10.97 -5.28
C ARG A 112 -9.90 -11.95 -6.29
N GLU A 113 -10.44 -12.02 -7.49
CA GLU A 113 -9.83 -12.78 -8.59
C GLU A 113 -8.61 -12.03 -9.15
N GLU A 114 -8.65 -10.69 -9.16
CA GLU A 114 -7.54 -9.83 -9.60
C GLU A 114 -6.45 -9.68 -8.52
N ILE A 115 -6.86 -9.52 -7.26
CA ILE A 115 -6.00 -9.33 -6.09
C ILE A 115 -6.32 -10.44 -5.08
N PRO A 116 -5.64 -11.61 -5.19
CA PRO A 116 -5.97 -12.77 -4.37
C PRO A 116 -5.49 -12.64 -2.93
N LEU A 117 -4.50 -11.78 -2.65
CA LEU A 117 -3.89 -11.66 -1.33
C LEU A 117 -4.50 -10.48 -0.56
N CYS A 118 -5.02 -10.76 0.63
CA CYS A 118 -5.47 -9.71 1.53
C CYS A 118 -4.27 -8.89 2.08
N PRO A 119 -4.23 -7.56 1.91
CA PRO A 119 -3.10 -6.74 2.36
C PRO A 119 -2.96 -6.62 3.88
N PHE A 120 -3.97 -7.06 4.65
CA PHE A 120 -3.93 -6.96 6.13
C PHE A 120 -3.57 -8.26 6.83
N CYS A 121 -3.99 -9.40 6.28
CA CYS A 121 -3.80 -10.70 6.95
C CYS A 121 -3.10 -11.73 6.07
N GLU A 122 -2.72 -11.38 4.83
CA GLU A 122 -2.05 -12.30 3.90
C GLU A 122 -2.81 -13.64 3.76
N ASN A 123 -4.15 -13.59 3.74
CA ASN A 123 -5.06 -14.74 3.69
C ASN A 123 -4.98 -15.72 4.87
N LEU A 124 -4.32 -15.36 5.98
CA LEU A 124 -4.32 -16.15 7.22
C LEU A 124 -5.72 -16.60 7.68
N PHE A 125 -6.73 -15.72 7.53
CA PHE A 125 -8.11 -16.06 7.91
C PHE A 125 -8.76 -17.11 7.01
N GLU A 126 -8.32 -17.25 5.76
CA GLU A 126 -8.83 -18.27 4.83
C GLU A 126 -8.18 -19.63 5.09
N GLU A 127 -7.02 -19.65 5.75
CA GLU A 127 -6.27 -20.86 6.09
C GLU A 127 -6.57 -21.39 7.50
N VAL A 128 -7.50 -20.77 8.23
CA VAL A 128 -7.80 -21.13 9.64
C VAL A 128 -8.22 -22.59 9.79
N ASP A 129 -9.02 -23.11 8.85
CA ASP A 129 -9.47 -24.50 8.90
C ASP A 129 -8.27 -25.46 8.78
N LEU A 130 -7.37 -25.21 7.82
CA LEU A 130 -6.14 -25.98 7.63
C LEU A 130 -5.23 -25.92 8.86
N LEU A 131 -5.07 -24.73 9.46
CA LEU A 131 -4.28 -24.57 10.68
C LEU A 131 -4.91 -25.32 11.86
N THR A 132 -6.24 -25.35 11.94
CA THR A 132 -6.97 -26.06 12.99
C THR A 132 -6.78 -27.57 12.87
N ASP A 133 -6.81 -28.11 11.65
CA ASP A 133 -6.54 -29.52 11.39
C ASP A 133 -5.11 -29.90 11.80
N VAL A 134 -4.11 -29.11 11.40
CA VAL A 134 -2.71 -29.34 11.78
C VAL A 134 -2.51 -29.31 13.31
N ILE A 135 -3.20 -28.39 13.99
CA ILE A 135 -3.17 -28.32 15.45
C ILE A 135 -3.85 -29.56 16.04
N ALA A 136 -5.02 -29.96 15.54
CA ALA A 136 -5.74 -31.12 16.03
C ALA A 136 -4.93 -32.42 15.90
N ASP A 137 -4.29 -32.63 14.74
CA ASP A 137 -3.40 -33.77 14.51
C ASP A 137 -2.20 -33.77 15.47
N SER A 138 -1.64 -32.59 15.73
CA SER A 138 -0.51 -32.44 16.66
C SER A 138 -0.88 -32.70 18.13
N LEU A 139 -2.16 -32.59 18.48
CA LEU A 139 -2.69 -32.83 19.82
C LEU A 139 -3.20 -34.27 20.00
N GLU A 140 -3.18 -35.09 18.95
CA GLU A 140 -3.60 -36.47 19.02
C GLU A 140 -2.75 -37.25 20.05
N GLY A 141 -3.43 -37.90 21.00
CA GLY A 141 -2.78 -38.69 22.07
C GLY A 141 -2.53 -37.95 23.38
N TYR A 142 -2.91 -36.67 23.50
CA TYR A 142 -2.90 -35.93 24.75
C TYR A 142 -4.31 -35.78 25.33
N ASP A 143 -4.50 -36.13 26.61
CA ASP A 143 -5.70 -35.74 27.36
C ASP A 143 -5.51 -34.32 27.90
N ILE A 144 -6.27 -33.38 27.35
CA ILE A 144 -6.10 -31.95 27.62
C ILE A 144 -7.38 -31.39 28.28
N GLU A 145 -7.25 -30.85 29.48
CA GLU A 145 -8.35 -30.13 30.15
C GLU A 145 -8.44 -28.66 29.70
N LYS A 146 -7.29 -28.03 29.43
CA LYS A 146 -7.18 -26.63 28.99
C LYS A 146 -6.04 -26.47 28.00
N LEU A 147 -6.31 -25.80 26.89
CA LEU A 147 -5.33 -25.50 25.84
C LEU A 147 -5.18 -23.98 25.69
N GLN A 148 -3.95 -23.49 25.64
CA GLN A 148 -3.64 -22.11 25.28
C GLN A 148 -2.90 -22.10 23.96
N ILE A 149 -3.43 -21.37 22.98
CA ILE A 149 -2.82 -21.20 21.67
C ILE A 149 -2.24 -19.79 21.59
N GLY A 150 -0.94 -19.70 21.30
CA GLY A 150 -0.25 -18.45 21.01
C GLY A 150 0.17 -18.41 19.55
N ALA A 151 0.09 -17.23 18.93
CA ALA A 151 0.57 -17.00 17.58
C ALA A 151 1.71 -15.98 17.59
N ARG A 152 2.67 -16.15 16.68
CA ARG A 152 3.76 -15.19 16.46
C ARG A 152 3.72 -14.71 15.02
N PHE A 153 3.41 -13.43 14.85
CA PHE A 153 3.41 -12.79 13.53
C PHE A 153 4.78 -12.14 13.24
N PRO A 154 5.24 -12.15 11.98
CA PRO A 154 6.39 -11.37 11.54
C PRO A 154 6.20 -9.88 11.86
N LYS A 155 7.28 -9.20 12.27
CA LYS A 155 7.22 -7.76 12.60
C LYS A 155 6.80 -6.93 11.40
N ASP A 156 7.36 -7.23 10.23
CA ASP A 156 7.08 -6.51 8.99
C ASP A 156 5.58 -6.56 8.63
N GLN A 157 4.95 -7.72 8.84
CA GLN A 157 3.51 -7.88 8.62
C GLN A 157 2.68 -7.02 9.59
N ILE A 158 3.07 -6.97 10.88
CA ILE A 158 2.39 -6.15 11.89
C ILE A 158 2.52 -4.66 11.55
N GLU A 159 3.73 -4.20 11.22
CA GLU A 159 4.01 -2.81 10.89
C GLU A 159 3.28 -2.37 9.61
N HIS A 160 3.25 -3.25 8.60
CA HIS A 160 2.52 -3.02 7.36
C HIS A 160 1.00 -2.93 7.60
N GLU A 161 0.44 -3.88 8.34
CA GLU A 161 -0.98 -3.88 8.72
C GLU A 161 -1.33 -2.60 9.49
N GLU A 162 -0.50 -2.22 10.46
CA GLU A 162 -0.72 -1.05 11.30
C GLU A 162 -0.68 0.25 10.48
N GLY A 163 0.24 0.36 9.52
CA GLY A 163 0.32 1.50 8.60
C GLY A 163 -0.96 1.69 7.80
N ILE A 164 -1.43 0.62 7.15
CA ILE A 164 -2.65 0.67 6.32
C ILE A 164 -3.90 0.86 7.20
N ARG A 165 -3.93 0.23 8.38
CA ARG A 165 -5.03 0.35 9.35
C ARG A 165 -5.19 1.79 9.81
N LYS A 166 -4.13 2.45 10.28
CA LYS A 166 -4.18 3.85 10.73
C LYS A 166 -4.63 4.80 9.62
N GLN A 167 -4.30 4.48 8.37
CA GLN A 167 -4.64 5.32 7.23
C GLN A 167 -6.10 5.17 6.79
N TYR A 168 -6.64 3.95 6.71
CA TYR A 168 -7.93 3.69 6.04
C TYR A 168 -9.01 3.05 6.91
N ALA A 169 -8.66 2.43 8.04
CA ALA A 169 -9.62 1.73 8.88
C ALA A 169 -10.44 2.67 9.77
N ALA A 170 -11.49 2.13 10.37
CA ALA A 170 -12.33 2.88 11.30
C ALA A 170 -11.55 3.28 12.56
N GLY A 171 -11.80 4.47 13.09
CA GLY A 171 -11.10 4.94 14.31
C GLY A 171 -11.27 4.03 15.53
N GLY A 172 -12.34 3.22 15.58
CA GLY A 172 -12.50 2.17 16.61
C GLY A 172 -11.54 0.99 16.48
N SER A 173 -10.78 0.91 15.39
CA SER A 173 -9.76 -0.10 15.15
C SER A 173 -8.35 0.36 15.54
N ASP A 174 -8.14 1.62 15.93
CA ASP A 174 -6.83 2.18 16.33
C ASP A 174 -6.37 1.74 17.74
N ALA A 175 -7.25 1.10 18.51
CA ALA A 175 -7.03 0.68 19.90
C ALA A 175 -6.20 -0.61 20.05
#